data_AF-A0A0C5VKR0-F1
#
_entry.id   AF-A0A0C5VKR0-F1
#
_cell.length_a   1.000
_cell.length_b   1.000
_cell.length_c   1.000
_cell.angle_alpha   90.00
_cell.angle_beta   90.00
_cell.angle_gamma   90.00
#
_symmetry.space_group_name_H-M   'P 1'
#
loop_
_entity.id
_entity.type
_entity.pdbx_description
1 polymer ?
#
loop_
_entity_poly.entity_id
_entity_poly.type
_entity_poly.pdbx_seq_one_letter_code
_entity_poly.pdbx_strand_id
1 'polypeptide(L)'
;MTARLHTPEDFLLAAKRAEIRSFRQLAINCELTLKVSMLVHALQRERGLSNGYLKSDGQRFREQRLTQIELCHQAEQQFHDSLKQISEQNPFYDSRLLSSIAFVIQALNELSILREKTALLRSNAIESTHAISSLIAGLLAVVFEAADISNDPDITRAMVAMFNFMQGKEYAGQERAWGAIGFTAGQFEQEQLDRLKNLIHAQQRCFDIFEQLASAPIGQEWSHITSNQLSTEIQKLRTVLHRLSAKQAVSTELSEIWYDLTTERIDKMHILEQQLSADLMQLSQSKLKRAQQELEHFRSRIETSMTIHPPSTRLLNLPLEQTIAPSAGTTVYHLLQDQAKRLQQLSDELAEARQALTERKLLERAKGLLMQHRQLTEEQAYRQLRESAMESNQTLTAVAQKVIEAINHISVSK
;
A
#
# COMPACT_ATOMS: atom_id res chain seq x y z
N MET A 1 -27.64 -44.43 -11.50
CA MET A 1 -27.17 -43.02 -11.59
C MET A 1 -25.75 -43.06 -12.16
N THR A 2 -25.60 -42.85 -13.46
CA THR A 2 -24.29 -42.79 -14.12
C THR A 2 -23.60 -41.49 -13.72
N ALA A 3 -22.46 -41.58 -13.06
CA ALA A 3 -21.61 -40.43 -12.74
C ALA A 3 -21.24 -39.72 -14.06
N ARG A 4 -21.65 -38.46 -14.21
CA ARG A 4 -21.29 -37.63 -15.35
C ARG A 4 -19.77 -37.44 -15.29
N LEU A 5 -19.02 -38.12 -16.16
CA LEU A 5 -17.56 -37.94 -16.26
C LEU A 5 -17.29 -36.47 -16.62
N HIS A 6 -16.52 -35.78 -15.78
CA HIS A 6 -16.14 -34.38 -16.01
C HIS A 6 -15.32 -34.26 -17.29
N THR A 7 -15.71 -33.36 -18.18
CA THR A 7 -14.98 -33.15 -19.44
C THR A 7 -13.91 -32.06 -19.26
N PRO A 8 -12.86 -32.02 -20.12
CA PRO A 8 -11.88 -30.93 -20.10
C PRO A 8 -12.52 -29.53 -20.21
N GLU A 9 -13.64 -29.42 -20.93
CA GLU A 9 -14.41 -28.18 -21.05
C GLU A 9 -15.04 -27.74 -19.73
N ASP A 10 -15.50 -28.68 -18.89
CA ASP A 10 -16.02 -28.38 -17.55
C ASP A 10 -14.93 -27.76 -16.66
N PHE A 11 -13.70 -28.28 -16.74
CA PHE A 11 -12.56 -27.76 -16.00
C PHE A 11 -12.07 -26.41 -16.54
N LEU A 12 -12.09 -26.19 -17.86
CA LEU A 12 -11.79 -24.88 -18.46
C LEU A 12 -12.83 -23.82 -18.07
N LEU A 13 -14.12 -24.17 -18.05
CA LEU A 13 -15.19 -23.31 -17.55
C LEU A 13 -15.03 -23.03 -16.06
N ALA A 14 -14.65 -24.04 -15.26
CA ALA A 14 -14.36 -23.87 -13.85
C ALA A 14 -13.16 -22.94 -13.62
N ALA A 15 -12.10 -23.05 -14.43
CA ALA A 15 -10.94 -22.16 -14.40
C ALA A 15 -11.32 -20.70 -14.71
N LYS A 16 -12.14 -20.47 -15.74
CA LYS A 16 -12.66 -19.11 -16.05
C LYS A 16 -13.56 -18.55 -14.95
N ARG A 17 -14.39 -19.39 -14.32
CA ARG A 17 -15.17 -18.99 -13.12
C ARG A 17 -14.26 -18.66 -11.94
N ALA A 18 -13.15 -19.38 -11.75
CA ALA A 18 -12.16 -19.08 -10.72
C ALA A 18 -11.44 -17.75 -10.98
N GLU A 19 -11.07 -17.47 -12.24
CA GLU A 19 -10.50 -16.19 -12.67
C GLU A 19 -11.43 -15.02 -12.33
N ILE A 20 -12.74 -15.13 -12.65
CA ILE A 20 -13.73 -14.08 -12.29
C ILE A 20 -13.86 -13.90 -10.78
N ARG A 21 -13.82 -14.99 -9.99
CA ARG A 21 -13.82 -14.86 -8.51
C ARG A 21 -12.58 -14.11 -8.03
N SER A 22 -11.42 -14.39 -8.60
CA SER A 22 -10.19 -13.65 -8.31
C SER A 22 -10.33 -12.16 -8.63
N PHE A 23 -10.90 -11.79 -9.78
CA PHE A 23 -11.12 -10.38 -10.11
C PHE A 23 -12.14 -9.68 -9.20
N ARG A 24 -13.17 -10.38 -8.73
CA ARG A 24 -14.10 -9.82 -7.72
C ARG A 24 -13.38 -9.55 -6.40
N GLN A 25 -12.52 -10.48 -5.98
CA GLN A 25 -11.70 -10.30 -4.79
C GLN A 25 -10.76 -9.08 -4.93
N LEU A 26 -10.15 -8.92 -6.11
CA LEU A 26 -9.32 -7.75 -6.41
C LEU A 26 -10.11 -6.44 -6.33
N ALA A 27 -11.33 -6.41 -6.86
CA ALA A 27 -12.18 -5.23 -6.76
C ALA A 27 -12.47 -4.83 -5.30
N ILE A 28 -12.73 -5.80 -4.43
CA ILE A 28 -12.90 -5.56 -2.98
C ILE A 28 -11.60 -5.01 -2.37
N ASN A 29 -10.44 -5.57 -2.73
CA ASN A 29 -9.15 -5.09 -2.22
C ASN A 29 -8.83 -3.66 -2.70
N CYS A 30 -9.20 -3.31 -3.94
CA CYS A 30 -9.06 -1.95 -4.47
C CYS A 30 -9.99 -0.98 -3.74
N GLU A 31 -11.24 -1.36 -3.46
CA GLU A 31 -12.17 -0.55 -2.69
C GLU A 31 -11.68 -0.34 -1.25
N LEU A 32 -11.19 -1.39 -0.59
CA LEU A 32 -10.56 -1.30 0.72
C LEU A 32 -9.37 -0.31 0.69
N THR A 33 -8.52 -0.40 -0.33
CA THR A 33 -7.36 0.50 -0.49
C THR A 33 -7.79 1.97 -0.60
N LEU A 34 -8.86 2.24 -1.35
CA LEU A 34 -9.45 3.58 -1.44
C LEU A 34 -9.96 4.07 -0.07
N LYS A 35 -10.69 3.23 0.69
CA LYS A 35 -11.20 3.61 2.01
C LYS A 35 -10.08 3.86 3.01
N VAL A 36 -9.04 3.03 2.98
CA VAL A 36 -7.84 3.23 3.79
C VAL A 36 -7.14 4.54 3.42
N SER A 37 -7.00 4.84 2.13
CA SER A 37 -6.41 6.11 1.65
C SER A 37 -7.13 7.34 2.20
N MET A 38 -8.46 7.35 2.15
CA MET A 38 -9.27 8.42 2.71
C MET A 38 -9.08 8.57 4.23
N LEU A 39 -9.09 7.46 4.96
CA LEU A 39 -8.90 7.45 6.41
C LEU A 39 -7.49 7.91 6.81
N VAL A 40 -6.46 7.44 6.10
CA VAL A 40 -5.07 7.89 6.31
C VAL A 40 -4.96 9.40 6.11
N HIS A 41 -5.52 9.96 5.04
CA HIS A 41 -5.48 11.41 4.82
C HIS A 41 -6.21 12.19 5.93
N ALA A 42 -7.38 11.73 6.37
CA ALA A 42 -8.11 12.36 7.46
C ALA A 42 -7.30 12.36 8.78
N LEU A 43 -6.69 11.23 9.13
CA LEU A 43 -5.82 11.09 10.31
C LEU A 43 -4.55 11.93 10.20
N GLN A 44 -3.96 12.06 9.01
CA GLN A 44 -2.80 12.95 8.77
C GLN A 44 -3.14 14.41 9.05
N ARG A 45 -4.34 14.86 8.68
CA ARG A 45 -4.85 16.20 9.00
C ARG A 45 -5.12 16.35 10.49
N GLU A 46 -5.75 15.37 11.13
CA GLU A 46 -5.97 15.36 12.58
C GLU A 46 -4.65 15.46 13.35
N ARG A 47 -3.62 14.74 12.93
CA ARG A 47 -2.27 14.82 13.51
C ARG A 47 -1.69 16.23 13.42
N GLY A 48 -1.79 16.86 12.24
CA GLY A 48 -1.31 18.24 12.05
C GLY A 48 -2.01 19.24 12.96
N LEU A 49 -3.34 19.18 13.02
CA LEU A 49 -4.16 20.07 13.85
C LEU A 49 -3.95 19.81 15.34
N SER A 50 -3.84 18.55 15.76
CA SER A 50 -3.57 18.19 17.16
C SER A 50 -2.19 18.67 17.60
N ASN A 51 -1.19 18.59 16.74
CA ASN A 51 0.15 19.11 17.02
C ASN A 51 0.13 20.63 17.19
N GLY A 52 -0.53 21.37 16.29
CA GLY A 52 -0.72 22.82 16.42
C GLY A 52 -1.53 23.22 17.67
N TYR A 53 -2.57 22.46 18.02
CA TYR A 53 -3.36 22.65 19.24
C TYR A 53 -2.50 22.46 20.50
N LEU A 54 -1.75 21.36 20.59
CA LEU A 54 -0.90 21.05 21.74
C LEU A 54 0.27 22.04 21.89
N LYS A 55 0.85 22.50 20.78
CA LYS A 55 1.96 23.48 20.81
C LYS A 55 1.52 24.91 21.10
N SER A 56 0.23 25.21 20.98
CA SER A 56 -0.35 26.50 21.32
C SER A 56 -1.05 26.50 22.69
N ASP A 57 -0.77 25.50 23.53
CA ASP A 57 -1.44 25.29 24.83
C ASP A 57 -2.97 25.35 24.73
N GLY A 58 -3.50 24.85 23.62
CA GLY A 58 -4.93 24.79 23.32
C GLY A 58 -5.56 26.09 22.79
N GLN A 59 -4.76 27.12 22.50
CA GLN A 59 -5.26 28.43 22.04
C GLN A 59 -5.60 28.46 20.55
N ARG A 60 -4.92 27.67 19.70
CA ARG A 60 -5.14 27.62 18.25
C ARG A 60 -5.70 26.27 17.82
N PHE A 61 -6.36 26.24 16.67
CA PHE A 61 -6.82 25.01 15.99
C PHE A 61 -7.90 24.17 16.70
N ARG A 62 -8.52 24.68 17.78
CA ARG A 62 -9.55 23.95 18.55
C ARG A 62 -10.75 23.55 17.69
N GLU A 63 -11.38 24.51 17.02
CA GLU A 63 -12.56 24.28 16.18
C GLU A 63 -12.20 23.44 14.94
N GLN A 64 -11.10 23.77 14.27
CA GLN A 64 -10.61 23.01 13.11
C GLN A 64 -10.37 21.54 13.48
N ARG A 65 -9.81 21.28 14.66
CA ARG A 65 -9.58 19.92 15.15
C ARG A 65 -10.89 19.17 15.39
N LEU A 66 -11.89 19.79 16.01
CA LEU A 66 -13.19 19.15 16.24
C LEU A 66 -13.88 18.79 14.92
N THR A 67 -13.89 19.71 13.95
CA THR A 67 -14.39 19.44 12.60
C THR A 67 -13.62 18.30 11.92
N GLN A 68 -12.29 18.26 12.09
CA GLN A 68 -11.48 17.20 11.50
C GLN A 68 -11.71 15.83 12.16
N ILE A 69 -11.98 15.79 13.47
CA ILE A 69 -12.33 14.54 14.17
C ILE A 69 -13.62 13.95 13.59
N GLU A 70 -14.62 14.79 13.30
CA GLU A 70 -15.86 14.35 12.65
C GLU A 70 -15.60 13.77 11.24
N LEU A 71 -14.74 14.41 10.44
CA LEU A 71 -14.31 13.87 9.15
C LEU A 71 -13.58 12.53 9.29
N CYS A 72 -12.78 12.35 10.36
CA CYS A 72 -12.13 11.09 10.65
C CYS A 72 -13.15 10.00 11.00
N HIS A 73 -14.17 10.30 11.80
CA HIS A 73 -15.25 9.37 12.10
C HIS A 73 -16.03 8.95 10.85
N GLN A 74 -16.29 9.87 9.93
CA GLN A 74 -16.93 9.54 8.65
C GLN A 74 -16.06 8.60 7.80
N ALA A 75 -14.75 8.87 7.71
CA ALA A 75 -13.82 8.01 6.98
C ALA A 75 -13.65 6.63 7.65
N GLU A 76 -13.61 6.60 8.97
CA GLU A 76 -13.57 5.37 9.79
C GLU A 76 -14.82 4.51 9.56
N GLN A 77 -16.01 5.12 9.54
CA GLN A 77 -17.25 4.43 9.24
C GLN A 77 -17.24 3.79 7.83
N GLN A 78 -16.78 4.54 6.82
CA GLN A 78 -16.65 4.00 5.45
C GLN A 78 -15.65 2.84 5.37
N PHE A 79 -14.56 2.90 6.15
CA PHE A 79 -13.62 1.79 6.28
C PHE A 79 -14.31 0.57 6.91
N HIS A 80 -15.01 0.72 8.03
CA HIS A 80 -15.76 -0.37 8.66
C HIS A 80 -16.81 -1.00 7.74
N ASP A 81 -17.52 -0.20 6.95
CA ASP A 81 -18.52 -0.72 6.01
C ASP A 81 -17.87 -1.55 4.89
N SER A 82 -16.67 -1.19 4.43
CA SER A 82 -15.90 -2.02 3.50
C SER A 82 -15.47 -3.35 4.12
N LEU A 83 -15.16 -3.38 5.42
CA LEU A 83 -14.80 -4.62 6.13
C LEU A 83 -15.98 -5.59 6.30
N LYS A 84 -17.22 -5.10 6.40
CA LYS A 84 -18.41 -5.97 6.45
C LYS A 84 -18.55 -6.79 5.16
N GLN A 85 -18.30 -6.18 4.01
CA GLN A 85 -18.32 -6.88 2.72
C GLN A 85 -17.26 -7.99 2.69
N ILE A 86 -16.08 -7.74 3.26
CA ILE A 86 -15.00 -8.73 3.41
C ILE A 86 -15.44 -9.91 4.28
N SER A 87 -16.05 -9.65 5.44
CA SER A 87 -16.47 -10.72 6.36
C SER A 87 -17.63 -11.57 5.85
N GLU A 88 -18.55 -10.98 5.09
CA GLU A 88 -19.78 -11.66 4.63
C GLU A 88 -19.58 -12.45 3.34
N GLN A 89 -18.66 -12.02 2.46
CA GLN A 89 -18.59 -12.55 1.09
C GLN A 89 -17.54 -13.63 0.86
N ASN A 90 -16.53 -13.81 1.73
CA ASN A 90 -15.48 -14.81 1.49
C ASN A 90 -14.91 -15.45 2.78
N PRO A 91 -15.05 -16.78 2.96
CA PRO A 91 -14.44 -17.49 4.09
C PRO A 91 -12.93 -17.77 3.94
N PHE A 92 -12.23 -17.19 2.96
CA PHE A 92 -10.83 -17.54 2.61
C PHE A 92 -9.87 -16.35 2.50
N TYR A 93 -9.99 -15.35 3.39
CA TYR A 93 -8.95 -14.32 3.50
C TYR A 93 -7.72 -14.84 4.23
N ASP A 94 -6.54 -14.34 3.83
CA ASP A 94 -5.29 -14.66 4.50
C ASP A 94 -5.33 -14.16 5.96
N SER A 95 -4.90 -15.02 6.88
CA SER A 95 -4.67 -14.74 8.28
C SER A 95 -3.90 -13.44 8.54
N ARG A 96 -2.94 -13.10 7.67
CA ARG A 96 -2.12 -11.89 7.79
C ARG A 96 -2.94 -10.62 7.62
N LEU A 97 -3.74 -10.55 6.56
CA LEU A 97 -4.63 -9.41 6.31
C LEU A 97 -5.63 -9.24 7.47
N LEU A 98 -6.24 -10.33 7.92
CA LEU A 98 -7.19 -10.30 9.04
C LEU A 98 -6.53 -9.85 10.36
N SER A 99 -5.30 -10.29 10.62
CA SER A 99 -4.53 -9.87 11.80
C SER A 99 -4.18 -8.37 11.74
N SER A 100 -3.76 -7.88 10.57
CA SER A 100 -3.49 -6.45 10.36
C SER A 100 -4.75 -5.61 10.54
N ILE A 101 -5.90 -6.07 10.02
CA ILE A 101 -7.19 -5.40 10.22
C ILE A 101 -7.57 -5.38 11.72
N ALA A 102 -7.40 -6.49 12.43
CA ALA A 102 -7.71 -6.55 13.86
C ALA A 102 -6.86 -5.56 14.69
N PHE A 103 -5.56 -5.45 14.38
CA PHE A 103 -4.68 -4.47 15.01
C PHE A 103 -5.13 -3.03 14.75
N VAL A 104 -5.49 -2.71 13.50
CA VAL A 104 -5.99 -1.39 13.13
C VAL A 104 -7.30 -1.05 13.84
N ILE A 105 -8.25 -1.98 13.91
CA ILE A 105 -9.53 -1.76 14.61
C ILE A 105 -9.27 -1.48 16.10
N GLN A 106 -8.37 -2.23 16.74
CA GLN A 106 -8.01 -1.97 18.13
C GLN A 106 -7.41 -0.57 18.30
N ALA A 107 -6.49 -0.17 17.42
CA ALA A 107 -5.88 1.16 17.46
C ALA A 107 -6.89 2.29 17.19
N LEU A 108 -7.89 2.07 16.34
CA LEU A 108 -9.00 3.02 16.10
C LEU A 108 -9.87 3.18 17.36
N ASN A 109 -10.19 2.08 18.06
CA ASN A 109 -10.95 2.15 19.32
C ASN A 109 -10.22 2.99 20.39
N GLU A 110 -8.90 2.86 20.47
CA GLU A 110 -8.04 3.60 21.41
C GLU A 110 -7.86 5.09 21.02
N LEU A 111 -8.19 5.48 19.79
CA LEU A 111 -8.06 6.85 19.30
C LEU A 111 -8.95 7.82 20.09
N SER A 112 -10.11 7.36 20.56
CA SER A 112 -11.01 8.13 21.44
C SER A 112 -10.32 8.61 22.73
N ILE A 113 -9.56 7.72 23.37
CA ILE A 113 -8.80 7.99 24.59
C ILE A 113 -7.69 9.01 24.30
N LEU A 114 -7.00 8.87 23.16
CA LEU A 114 -5.99 9.84 22.74
C LEU A 114 -6.63 11.21 22.49
N ARG A 115 -7.79 11.27 21.83
CA ARG A 115 -8.50 12.52 21.54
C ARG A 115 -8.91 13.26 22.81
N GLU A 116 -9.35 12.53 23.84
CA GLU A 116 -9.67 13.08 25.16
C GLU A 116 -8.41 13.59 25.87
N LYS A 117 -7.33 12.79 25.91
CA LYS A 117 -6.05 13.23 26.50
C LYS A 117 -5.53 14.51 25.84
N THR A 118 -5.59 14.59 24.51
CA THR A 118 -5.20 15.79 23.76
C THR A 118 -6.09 16.98 24.10
N ALA A 119 -7.41 16.80 24.19
CA ALA A 119 -8.35 17.88 24.54
C ALA A 119 -8.13 18.42 25.97
N LEU A 120 -7.66 17.57 26.88
CA LEU A 120 -7.31 17.92 28.26
C LEU A 120 -5.84 18.37 28.42
N LEU A 121 -5.08 18.49 27.33
CA LEU A 121 -3.64 18.79 27.33
C LEU A 121 -2.81 17.82 28.21
N ARG A 122 -3.26 16.58 28.35
CA ARG A 122 -2.60 15.51 29.14
C ARG A 122 -1.62 14.67 28.33
N SER A 123 -1.51 14.93 27.03
CA SER A 123 -0.53 14.33 26.13
C SER A 123 0.30 15.41 25.47
N ASN A 124 1.56 15.13 25.18
CA ASN A 124 2.41 16.08 24.44
C ASN A 124 2.32 15.86 22.92
N ALA A 125 2.82 16.84 22.15
CA ALA A 125 2.80 16.81 20.68
C ALA A 125 3.54 15.60 20.08
N ILE A 126 4.59 15.12 20.75
CA ILE A 126 5.40 13.98 20.31
C ILE A 126 4.59 12.68 20.48
N GLU A 127 3.98 12.47 21.65
CA GLU A 127 3.13 11.32 21.95
C GLU A 127 1.93 11.24 20.98
N SER A 128 1.23 12.36 20.77
CA SER A 128 0.11 12.41 19.84
C SER A 128 0.54 12.13 18.40
N THR A 129 1.70 12.66 17.98
CA THR A 129 2.27 12.41 16.65
C THR A 129 2.59 10.93 16.47
N HIS A 130 3.27 10.32 17.46
CA HIS A 130 3.62 8.90 17.42
C HIS A 130 2.40 7.99 17.35
N ALA A 131 1.41 8.19 18.21
CA ALA A 131 0.22 7.34 18.25
C ALA A 131 -0.55 7.35 16.92
N ILE A 132 -0.77 8.53 16.33
CA ILE A 132 -1.46 8.63 15.03
C ILE A 132 -0.59 8.08 13.89
N SER A 133 0.73 8.32 13.91
CA SER A 133 1.66 7.72 12.94
C SER A 133 1.66 6.19 12.97
N SER A 134 1.62 5.58 14.16
CA SER A 134 1.56 4.12 14.30
C SER A 134 0.24 3.54 13.79
N LEU A 135 -0.89 4.22 14.03
CA LEU A 135 -2.17 3.84 13.44
C LEU A 135 -2.14 3.92 11.90
N ILE A 136 -1.59 4.99 11.34
CA ILE A 136 -1.44 5.13 9.88
C ILE A 136 -0.53 4.03 9.32
N ALA A 137 0.56 3.67 10.00
CA ALA A 137 1.42 2.57 9.58
C ALA A 137 0.66 1.24 9.52
N GLY A 138 -0.18 0.95 10.53
CA GLY A 138 -1.07 -0.22 10.52
C GLY A 138 -2.05 -0.23 9.35
N LEU A 139 -2.66 0.92 9.06
CA LEU A 139 -3.54 1.10 7.89
C LEU A 139 -2.80 0.85 6.56
N LEU A 140 -1.59 1.39 6.40
CA LEU A 140 -0.77 1.13 5.21
C LEU A 140 -0.38 -0.36 5.10
N ALA A 141 -0.16 -1.06 6.22
CA ALA A 141 0.07 -2.50 6.22
C ALA A 141 -1.15 -3.29 5.70
N VAL A 142 -2.38 -2.83 5.95
CA VAL A 142 -3.60 -3.44 5.37
C VAL A 142 -3.58 -3.34 3.84
N VAL A 143 -3.25 -2.17 3.28
CA VAL A 143 -3.11 -1.99 1.81
C VAL A 143 -2.06 -2.92 1.24
N PHE A 144 -0.93 -3.04 1.94
CA PHE A 144 0.17 -3.90 1.54
C PHE A 144 -0.22 -5.39 1.50
N GLU A 145 -0.87 -5.90 2.55
CA GLU A 145 -1.35 -7.29 2.59
C GLU A 145 -2.47 -7.53 1.55
N ALA A 146 -3.29 -6.52 1.27
CA ALA A 146 -4.31 -6.61 0.22
C ALA A 146 -3.69 -6.69 -1.19
N ALA A 147 -2.54 -6.06 -1.43
CA ALA A 147 -1.81 -6.12 -2.69
C ALA A 147 -1.14 -7.48 -2.91
N ASP A 148 -0.65 -8.11 -1.84
CA ASP A 148 0.06 -9.40 -1.91
C ASP A 148 -0.80 -10.56 -2.41
N ILE A 149 -2.11 -10.51 -2.13
CA ILE A 149 -3.08 -11.54 -2.53
C ILE A 149 -3.43 -11.44 -4.04
N SER A 150 -2.95 -10.41 -4.74
CA SER A 150 -3.29 -10.16 -6.13
C SER A 150 -2.61 -11.13 -7.10
N ASN A 151 -3.40 -11.72 -8.01
CA ASN A 151 -2.94 -12.64 -9.06
C ASN A 151 -2.96 -12.00 -10.46
N ASP A 152 -3.16 -10.68 -10.58
CA ASP A 152 -3.07 -9.95 -11.85
C ASP A 152 -1.87 -8.97 -11.80
N PRO A 153 -0.91 -9.03 -12.75
CA PRO A 153 0.29 -8.20 -12.74
C PRO A 153 0.00 -6.70 -12.81
N ASP A 154 -0.96 -6.28 -13.64
CA ASP A 154 -1.28 -4.86 -13.82
C ASP A 154 -1.88 -4.26 -12.55
N ILE A 155 -2.82 -4.98 -11.92
CA ILE A 155 -3.42 -4.58 -10.64
C ILE A 155 -2.36 -4.59 -9.54
N THR A 156 -1.49 -5.60 -9.49
CA THR A 156 -0.39 -5.67 -8.51
C THR A 156 0.54 -4.48 -8.67
N ARG A 157 1.01 -4.19 -9.89
CA ARG A 157 1.87 -3.03 -10.19
C ARG A 157 1.21 -1.71 -9.75
N ALA A 158 -0.06 -1.52 -10.09
CA ALA A 158 -0.81 -0.33 -9.69
C ALA A 158 -0.98 -0.22 -8.16
N MET A 159 -1.24 -1.33 -7.46
CA MET A 159 -1.33 -1.36 -6.00
C MET A 159 0.03 -1.08 -5.33
N VAL A 160 1.14 -1.58 -5.88
CA VAL A 160 2.49 -1.29 -5.39
C VAL A 160 2.84 0.18 -5.59
N ALA A 161 2.51 0.75 -6.75
CA ALA A 161 2.68 2.18 -7.02
C ALA A 161 1.86 3.02 -6.02
N MET A 162 0.58 2.68 -5.84
CA MET A 162 -0.31 3.32 -4.88
C MET A 162 0.23 3.24 -3.45
N PHE A 163 0.63 2.05 -2.99
CA PHE A 163 1.20 1.86 -1.65
C PHE A 163 2.44 2.74 -1.43
N ASN A 164 3.39 2.73 -2.37
CA ASN A 164 4.61 3.53 -2.25
C ASN A 164 4.30 5.02 -2.25
N PHE A 165 3.34 5.47 -3.05
CA PHE A 165 2.88 6.86 -3.05
C PHE A 165 2.26 7.25 -1.70
N MET A 166 1.33 6.44 -1.18
CA MET A 166 0.69 6.66 0.13
C MET A 166 1.72 6.69 1.26
N GLN A 167 2.70 5.77 1.24
CA GLN A 167 3.77 5.71 2.22
C GLN A 167 4.71 6.92 2.15
N GLY A 168 5.06 7.36 0.93
CA GLY A 168 5.83 8.58 0.72
C GLY A 168 5.10 9.82 1.22
N LYS A 169 3.80 9.94 0.94
CA LYS A 169 2.93 10.99 1.49
C LYS A 169 2.89 10.95 3.02
N GLU A 170 2.83 9.76 3.62
CA GLU A 170 2.89 9.64 5.09
C GLU A 170 4.21 10.13 5.67
N TYR A 171 5.35 9.78 5.08
CA TYR A 171 6.64 10.31 5.52
C TYR A 171 6.73 11.84 5.34
N ALA A 172 6.10 12.42 4.30
CA ALA A 172 5.97 13.87 4.16
C ALA A 172 5.09 14.48 5.26
N GLY A 173 4.01 13.81 5.65
CA GLY A 173 3.16 14.18 6.78
C GLY A 173 3.88 14.15 8.13
N GLN A 174 4.78 13.18 8.33
CA GLN A 174 5.65 13.11 9.51
C GLN A 174 6.72 14.20 9.48
N GLU A 175 7.35 14.44 8.33
CA GLU A 175 8.31 15.52 8.13
C GLU A 175 7.68 16.87 8.53
N ARG A 176 6.45 17.15 8.06
CA ARG A 176 5.68 18.32 8.47
C ARG A 176 5.57 18.42 9.98
N ALA A 177 5.12 17.34 10.63
CA ALA A 177 4.87 17.33 12.08
C ALA A 177 6.14 17.58 12.90
N TRP A 178 7.24 16.91 12.56
CA TRP A 178 8.52 17.07 13.24
C TRP A 178 9.16 18.44 12.98
N GLY A 179 9.05 18.94 11.75
CA GLY A 179 9.49 20.29 11.41
C GLY A 179 8.73 21.35 12.20
N ALA A 180 7.39 21.24 12.25
CA ALA A 180 6.55 22.16 13.02
C ALA A 180 6.89 22.12 14.53
N ILE A 181 7.12 20.93 15.10
CA ILE A 181 7.51 20.78 16.51
C ILE A 181 8.80 21.55 16.82
N GLY A 182 9.82 21.43 15.97
CA GLY A 182 11.11 22.08 16.19
C GLY A 182 11.10 23.58 15.87
N PHE A 183 10.44 24.01 14.79
CA PHE A 183 10.33 25.43 14.46
C PHE A 183 9.51 26.18 15.53
N THR A 184 8.42 25.61 16.03
CA THR A 184 7.67 26.23 17.14
C THR A 184 8.48 26.28 18.43
N ALA A 185 9.35 25.29 18.69
CA ALA A 185 10.24 25.31 19.84
C ALA A 185 11.43 26.28 19.68
N GLY A 186 11.67 26.81 18.47
CA GLY A 186 12.81 27.68 18.16
C GLY A 186 14.17 26.98 18.17
N GLN A 187 14.20 25.66 18.34
CA GLN A 187 15.42 24.85 18.38
C GLN A 187 15.10 23.40 18.02
N PHE A 188 16.12 22.68 17.53
CA PHE A 188 16.04 21.26 17.21
C PHE A 188 17.06 20.47 18.03
N GLU A 189 16.63 19.36 18.60
CA GLU A 189 17.52 18.35 19.18
C GLU A 189 18.16 17.51 18.07
N GLN A 190 19.35 16.96 18.31
CA GLN A 190 20.07 16.16 17.30
C GLN A 190 19.23 14.99 16.78
N GLU A 191 18.49 14.31 17.68
CA GLU A 191 17.62 13.21 17.30
C GLU A 191 16.51 13.64 16.32
N GLN A 192 15.97 14.84 16.48
CA GLN A 192 14.92 15.39 15.61
C GLN A 192 15.47 15.71 14.22
N LEU A 193 16.68 16.28 14.14
CA LEU A 193 17.36 16.55 12.87
C LEU A 193 17.67 15.25 12.11
N ASP A 194 18.19 14.24 12.81
CA ASP A 194 18.47 12.93 12.22
C ASP A 194 17.19 12.26 11.71
N ARG A 195 16.09 12.37 12.49
CA ARG A 195 14.78 11.85 12.13
C ARG A 195 14.24 12.53 10.87
N LEU A 196 14.28 13.86 10.80
CA LEU A 196 13.87 14.61 9.61
C LEU A 196 14.67 14.21 8.37
N LYS A 197 16.00 14.08 8.49
CA LYS A 197 16.86 13.59 7.41
C LYS A 197 16.44 12.20 6.94
N ASN A 198 16.17 11.29 7.88
CA ASN A 198 15.72 9.93 7.55
C ASN A 198 14.36 9.92 6.84
N LEU A 199 13.42 10.75 7.28
CA LEU A 199 12.11 10.90 6.65
C LEU A 199 12.22 11.42 5.22
N ILE A 200 13.05 12.43 4.97
CA ILE A 200 13.30 12.96 3.62
C ILE A 200 13.87 11.87 2.70
N HIS A 201 14.86 11.11 3.18
CA HIS A 201 15.39 9.98 2.40
C HIS A 201 14.37 8.86 2.19
N ALA A 202 13.49 8.60 3.18
CA ALA A 202 12.45 7.60 3.05
C ALA A 202 11.37 7.98 2.04
N GLN A 203 10.99 9.25 1.99
CA GLN A 203 10.14 9.79 0.92
C GLN A 203 10.75 9.53 -0.45
N GLN A 204 12.02 9.89 -0.65
CA GLN A 204 12.67 9.73 -1.95
C GLN A 204 12.61 8.29 -2.45
N ARG A 205 12.98 7.32 -1.61
CA ARG A 205 12.92 5.89 -1.98
C ARG A 205 11.51 5.44 -2.37
N CYS A 206 10.49 5.88 -1.64
CA CYS A 206 9.10 5.58 -1.96
C CYS A 206 8.69 6.19 -3.30
N PHE A 207 9.04 7.45 -3.55
CA PHE A 207 8.69 8.13 -4.79
C PHE A 207 9.49 7.59 -6.00
N ASP A 208 10.74 7.16 -5.82
CA ASP A 208 11.53 6.51 -6.87
C ASP A 208 10.86 5.21 -7.36
N ILE A 209 10.40 4.36 -6.42
CA ILE A 209 9.69 3.12 -6.76
C ILE A 209 8.33 3.43 -7.40
N PHE A 210 7.62 4.43 -6.87
CA PHE A 210 6.36 4.88 -7.46
C PHE A 210 6.55 5.35 -8.90
N GLU A 211 7.55 6.18 -9.20
CA GLU A 211 7.82 6.70 -10.54
C GLU A 211 8.13 5.59 -11.55
N GLN A 212 8.81 4.52 -11.12
CA GLN A 212 9.11 3.35 -11.96
C GLN A 212 7.85 2.56 -12.35
N LEU A 213 6.82 2.56 -11.49
CA LEU A 213 5.62 1.74 -11.64
C LEU A 213 4.39 2.53 -12.09
N ALA A 214 4.43 3.86 -11.98
CA ALA A 214 3.34 4.75 -12.33
C ALA A 214 3.05 4.75 -13.85
N SER A 215 1.80 4.99 -14.20
CA SER A 215 1.40 5.21 -15.59
C SER A 215 1.94 6.56 -16.10
N ALA A 216 2.14 6.69 -17.41
CA ALA A 216 2.66 7.92 -18.00
C ALA A 216 1.86 9.20 -17.64
N PRO A 217 0.50 9.20 -17.62
CA PRO A 217 -0.27 10.37 -17.19
C PRO A 217 0.00 10.75 -15.73
N ILE A 218 0.04 9.77 -14.83
CA ILE A 218 0.31 10.00 -13.40
C ILE A 218 1.75 10.51 -13.20
N GLY A 219 2.71 9.98 -13.93
CA GLY A 219 4.11 10.42 -13.87
C GLY A 219 4.29 11.88 -14.31
N GLN A 220 3.52 12.34 -15.29
CA GLN A 220 3.53 13.75 -15.72
C GLN A 220 2.99 14.69 -14.63
N GLU A 221 1.86 14.34 -14.03
CA GLU A 221 1.29 15.11 -12.92
C GLU A 221 2.24 15.15 -11.71
N TRP A 222 2.87 14.02 -11.40
CA TRP A 222 3.88 13.96 -10.34
C TRP A 222 5.09 14.86 -10.64
N SER A 223 5.60 14.84 -11.88
CA SER A 223 6.69 15.73 -12.30
C SER A 223 6.32 17.22 -12.16
N HIS A 224 5.08 17.59 -12.44
CA HIS A 224 4.59 18.95 -12.23
C HIS A 224 4.54 19.32 -10.74
N ILE A 225 4.14 18.39 -9.87
CA ILE A 225 4.16 18.60 -8.41
C ILE A 225 5.59 18.77 -7.89
N THR A 226 6.56 18.00 -8.39
CA THR A 226 7.96 18.04 -7.91
C THR A 226 8.78 19.19 -8.48
N SER A 227 8.43 19.73 -9.66
CA SER A 227 9.16 20.81 -10.33
C SER A 227 8.63 22.22 -10.07
N ASN A 228 7.53 22.36 -9.34
CA ASN A 228 6.91 23.66 -9.08
C ASN A 228 7.66 24.53 -8.05
N GLN A 229 7.24 25.80 -7.94
CA GLN A 229 7.78 26.76 -6.97
C GLN A 229 7.66 26.26 -5.52
N LEU A 230 6.54 25.63 -5.18
CA LEU A 230 6.28 25.09 -3.85
C LEU A 230 7.36 24.10 -3.40
N SER A 231 7.71 23.15 -4.27
CA SER A 231 8.77 22.16 -4.01
C SER A 231 10.14 22.82 -3.85
N THR A 232 10.40 23.90 -4.60
CA THR A 232 11.63 24.69 -4.47
C THR A 232 11.72 25.39 -3.10
N GLU A 233 10.64 26.01 -2.62
CA GLU A 233 10.61 26.65 -1.30
C GLU A 233 10.79 25.64 -0.15
N ILE A 234 10.13 24.48 -0.24
CA ILE A 234 10.32 23.39 0.73
C ILE A 234 11.78 22.91 0.73
N GLN A 235 12.40 22.80 -0.44
CA GLN A 235 13.80 22.39 -0.54
C GLN A 235 14.78 23.41 0.06
N LYS A 236 14.46 24.72 -0.02
CA LYS A 236 15.22 25.75 0.71
C LYS A 236 15.13 25.54 2.23
N LEU A 237 13.92 25.31 2.75
CA LEU A 237 13.74 25.03 4.19
C LEU A 237 14.44 23.74 4.63
N ARG A 238 14.40 22.68 3.81
CA ARG A 238 15.18 21.45 4.04
C ARG A 238 16.68 21.72 4.08
N THR A 239 17.17 22.60 3.21
CA THR A 239 18.60 22.99 3.20
C THR A 239 18.98 23.74 4.47
N VAL A 240 18.10 24.58 5.01
CA VAL A 240 18.28 25.20 6.33
C VAL A 240 18.36 24.12 7.41
N LEU A 241 17.39 23.20 7.46
CA LEU A 241 17.37 22.08 8.42
C LEU A 241 18.65 21.23 8.37
N HIS A 242 19.19 20.97 7.17
CA HIS A 242 20.43 20.22 7.01
C HIS A 242 21.70 20.93 7.51
N ARG A 243 21.69 22.27 7.55
CA ARG A 243 22.84 23.07 7.99
C ARG A 243 22.80 23.39 9.49
N LEU A 244 21.65 23.23 10.13
CA LEU A 244 21.49 23.51 11.55
C LEU A 244 22.30 22.53 12.39
N SER A 245 22.91 23.07 13.44
CA SER A 245 23.50 22.30 14.53
C SER A 245 22.49 22.13 15.66
N ALA A 246 22.63 21.07 16.47
CA ALA A 246 21.75 20.82 17.61
C ALA A 246 21.72 22.04 18.54
N LYS A 247 20.51 22.41 18.99
CA LYS A 247 20.24 23.57 19.88
C LYS A 247 20.62 24.94 19.32
N GLN A 248 20.91 25.04 18.02
CA GLN A 248 21.01 26.32 17.36
C GLN A 248 19.64 27.00 17.31
N ALA A 249 19.60 28.29 17.67
CA ALA A 249 18.37 29.07 17.64
C ALA A 249 17.87 29.26 16.20
N VAL A 250 16.56 29.08 16.02
CA VAL A 250 15.85 29.23 14.75
C VAL A 250 14.66 30.14 14.96
N SER A 251 14.39 30.99 13.97
CA SER A 251 13.22 31.88 13.95
C SER A 251 11.93 31.06 14.02
N THR A 252 11.07 31.38 14.99
CA THR A 252 9.78 30.72 15.21
C THR A 252 8.75 31.06 14.13
N GLU A 253 8.95 32.17 13.42
CA GLU A 253 8.14 32.60 12.27
C GLU A 253 8.18 31.58 11.12
N LEU A 254 9.28 30.81 11.01
CA LEU A 254 9.39 29.73 10.02
C LEU A 254 8.40 28.59 10.26
N SER A 255 7.82 28.47 11.45
CA SER A 255 6.88 27.39 11.77
C SER A 255 5.60 27.47 10.94
N GLU A 256 5.04 28.67 10.76
CA GLU A 256 3.82 28.86 9.97
C GLU A 256 4.09 28.64 8.49
N ILE A 257 5.17 29.24 7.98
CA ILE A 257 5.62 29.08 6.59
C ILE A 257 5.85 27.60 6.27
N TRP A 258 6.55 26.89 7.15
CA TRP A 258 6.79 25.45 7.01
C TRP A 258 5.48 24.66 6.96
N TYR A 259 4.58 24.94 7.90
CA TYR A 259 3.29 24.25 7.98
C TYR A 259 2.45 24.46 6.72
N ASP A 260 2.37 25.70 6.23
CA ASP A 260 1.56 26.05 5.05
C ASP A 260 2.12 25.40 3.78
N LEU A 261 3.42 25.54 3.51
CA LEU A 261 4.04 24.97 2.33
C LEU A 261 3.95 23.43 2.33
N THR A 262 4.24 22.79 3.45
CA THR A 262 4.18 21.33 3.53
C THR A 262 2.75 20.81 3.48
N THR A 263 1.77 21.56 4.00
CA THR A 263 0.35 21.21 3.89
C THR A 263 -0.12 21.32 2.44
N GLU A 264 0.22 22.40 1.73
CA GLU A 264 -0.11 22.54 0.30
C GLU A 264 0.48 21.39 -0.53
N ARG A 265 1.71 20.95 -0.22
CA ARG A 265 2.35 19.82 -0.92
C ARG A 265 1.60 18.52 -0.67
N ILE A 266 1.20 18.25 0.58
CA ILE A 266 0.44 17.05 0.94
C ILE A 266 -0.96 17.08 0.29
N ASP A 267 -1.59 18.24 0.18
CA ASP A 267 -2.90 18.37 -0.48
C ASP A 267 -2.78 18.09 -1.98
N LYS A 268 -1.74 18.60 -2.67
CA LYS A 268 -1.44 18.24 -4.07
C LYS A 268 -1.17 16.75 -4.23
N MET A 269 -0.44 16.13 -3.30
CA MET A 269 -0.24 14.69 -3.29
C MET A 269 -1.56 13.94 -3.12
N HIS A 270 -2.46 14.41 -2.25
CA HIS A 270 -3.74 13.77 -2.03
C HIS A 270 -4.63 13.78 -3.28
N ILE A 271 -4.61 14.86 -4.07
CA ILE A 271 -5.30 14.91 -5.36
C ILE A 271 -4.79 13.83 -6.31
N LEU A 272 -3.46 13.68 -6.41
CA LEU A 272 -2.85 12.63 -7.25
C LEU A 272 -3.17 11.21 -6.75
N GLU A 273 -3.21 11.01 -5.42
CA GLU A 273 -3.63 9.76 -4.78
C GLU A 273 -5.10 9.41 -5.09
N GLN A 274 -5.99 10.40 -5.16
CA GLN A 274 -7.38 10.20 -5.57
C GLN A 274 -7.45 9.76 -7.03
N GLN A 275 -6.66 10.37 -7.92
CA GLN A 275 -6.55 9.94 -9.32
C GLN A 275 -6.02 8.50 -9.44
N LEU A 276 -4.95 8.16 -8.72
CA LEU A 276 -4.42 6.81 -8.65
C LEU A 276 -5.47 5.78 -8.18
N SER A 277 -6.26 6.15 -7.18
CA SER A 277 -7.32 5.29 -6.66
C SER A 277 -8.43 5.08 -7.70
N ALA A 278 -8.80 6.13 -8.43
CA ALA A 278 -9.80 6.06 -9.49
C ALA A 278 -9.31 5.17 -10.66
N ASP A 279 -8.07 5.35 -11.09
CA ASP A 279 -7.44 4.54 -12.14
C ASP A 279 -7.37 3.06 -11.74
N LEU A 280 -7.01 2.77 -10.48
CA LEU A 280 -6.99 1.40 -9.94
C LEU A 280 -8.38 0.75 -9.92
N MET A 281 -9.40 1.49 -9.48
CA MET A 281 -10.79 1.00 -9.49
C MET A 281 -11.29 0.74 -10.90
N GLN A 282 -11.00 1.65 -11.84
CA GLN A 282 -11.37 1.49 -13.25
C GLN A 282 -10.66 0.29 -13.88
N LEU A 283 -9.36 0.11 -13.60
CA LEU A 283 -8.59 -1.04 -14.07
C LEU A 283 -9.22 -2.34 -13.59
N SER A 284 -9.50 -2.46 -12.28
CA SER A 284 -10.13 -3.66 -11.71
C SER A 284 -11.50 -3.95 -12.31
N GLN A 285 -12.36 -2.93 -12.44
CA GLN A 285 -13.69 -3.10 -13.04
C GLN A 285 -13.62 -3.50 -14.52
N SER A 286 -12.69 -2.92 -15.29
CA SER A 286 -12.51 -3.25 -16.71
C SER A 286 -12.06 -4.70 -16.91
N LYS A 287 -11.12 -5.17 -16.08
CA LYS A 287 -10.62 -6.56 -16.08
C LYS A 287 -11.72 -7.54 -15.70
N LEU A 288 -12.51 -7.23 -14.67
CA LEU A 288 -13.66 -8.05 -14.27
C LEU A 288 -14.71 -8.16 -15.39
N LYS A 289 -15.06 -7.04 -16.03
CA LYS A 289 -16.03 -7.01 -17.14
C LYS A 289 -15.51 -7.82 -18.34
N ARG A 290 -14.23 -7.66 -18.69
CA ARG A 290 -13.60 -8.43 -19.77
C ARG A 290 -13.63 -9.94 -19.47
N ALA A 291 -13.28 -10.35 -18.25
CA ALA A 291 -13.30 -11.76 -17.87
C ALA A 291 -14.71 -12.37 -17.93
N GLN A 292 -15.74 -11.59 -17.58
CA GLN A 292 -17.15 -12.00 -17.71
C GLN A 292 -17.55 -12.19 -19.17
N GLN A 293 -17.21 -11.23 -20.04
CA GLN A 293 -17.47 -11.32 -21.49
C GLN A 293 -16.73 -12.51 -22.11
N GLU A 294 -15.46 -12.74 -21.76
CA GLU A 294 -14.69 -13.90 -22.22
C GLU A 294 -15.35 -15.23 -21.83
N LEU A 295 -15.91 -15.32 -20.62
CA LEU A 295 -16.65 -16.52 -20.19
C LEU A 295 -17.94 -16.72 -21.00
N GLU A 296 -18.69 -15.67 -21.29
CA GLU A 296 -19.91 -15.74 -22.11
C GLU A 296 -19.59 -16.20 -23.54
N HIS A 297 -18.58 -15.61 -24.17
CA HIS A 297 -18.11 -16.02 -25.50
C HIS A 297 -17.57 -17.45 -25.50
N PHE A 298 -16.88 -17.87 -24.43
CA PHE A 298 -16.37 -19.24 -24.32
C PHE A 298 -17.49 -20.27 -24.16
N ARG A 299 -18.53 -19.95 -23.36
CA ARG A 299 -19.73 -20.80 -23.24
C ARG A 299 -20.45 -20.98 -24.56
N SER A 300 -20.71 -19.89 -25.30
CA SER A 300 -21.40 -19.97 -26.57
C SER A 300 -20.61 -20.78 -27.62
N ARG A 301 -19.27 -20.69 -27.60
CA ARG A 301 -18.40 -21.53 -28.44
C ARG A 301 -18.47 -23.02 -28.09
N ILE A 302 -18.47 -23.37 -26.80
CA ILE A 302 -18.62 -24.77 -26.37
C ILE A 302 -20.00 -25.31 -26.77
N GLU A 303 -21.07 -24.55 -26.54
CA GLU A 303 -22.43 -24.94 -26.90
C GLU A 303 -22.55 -25.16 -28.41
N THR A 304 -21.98 -24.26 -29.22
CA THR A 304 -21.95 -24.39 -30.69
C THR A 304 -21.09 -25.57 -31.16
N SER A 305 -19.98 -25.87 -30.48
CA SER A 305 -19.13 -27.02 -30.81
C SER A 305 -19.80 -28.36 -30.45
N MET A 306 -20.56 -28.40 -29.35
CA MET A 306 -21.31 -29.58 -28.93
C MET A 306 -22.50 -29.91 -29.84
N THR A 307 -23.09 -28.92 -30.51
CA THR A 307 -24.18 -29.13 -31.47
C THR A 307 -23.70 -29.63 -32.84
N ILE A 308 -22.44 -29.35 -33.23
CA ILE A 308 -21.90 -29.68 -34.56
C ILE A 308 -21.18 -31.03 -34.61
N HIS A 309 -20.56 -31.50 -33.51
CA HIS A 309 -19.81 -32.76 -33.48
C HIS A 309 -20.13 -33.64 -32.25
N PRO A 310 -20.67 -34.87 -32.43
CA PRO A 310 -20.87 -35.82 -31.33
C PRO A 310 -19.54 -36.31 -30.74
N PRO A 311 -19.54 -36.85 -29.50
CA PRO A 311 -18.32 -37.09 -28.70
C PRO A 311 -17.32 -38.11 -29.29
N SER A 312 -17.70 -38.89 -30.30
CA SER A 312 -16.93 -40.02 -30.82
C SER A 312 -15.69 -39.64 -31.64
N THR A 313 -15.48 -38.38 -31.99
CA THR A 313 -14.34 -37.92 -32.81
C THR A 313 -13.21 -37.23 -32.02
N ARG A 314 -13.28 -37.20 -30.67
CA ARG A 314 -12.32 -36.46 -29.82
C ARG A 314 -11.14 -37.26 -29.26
N LEU A 315 -10.91 -38.50 -29.72
CA LEU A 315 -9.82 -39.33 -29.22
C LEU A 315 -8.61 -39.27 -30.16
N LEU A 316 -7.56 -38.60 -29.69
CA LEU A 316 -6.16 -38.80 -30.07
C LEU A 316 -5.80 -38.54 -31.54
N ASN A 317 -5.55 -37.27 -31.90
CA ASN A 317 -4.61 -36.98 -32.99
C ASN A 317 -3.33 -36.37 -32.40
N LEU A 318 -2.43 -37.26 -31.96
CA LEU A 318 -0.99 -36.97 -31.86
C LEU A 318 -0.43 -36.80 -33.29
N PRO A 319 0.64 -36.02 -33.47
CA PRO A 319 0.99 -35.47 -34.78
C PRO A 319 1.52 -36.56 -35.71
N LEU A 320 0.79 -36.83 -36.79
CA LEU A 320 1.36 -37.39 -38.02
C LEU A 320 1.37 -36.29 -39.07
N GLU A 321 2.48 -36.26 -39.80
CA GLU A 321 2.95 -35.20 -40.67
C GLU A 321 1.92 -34.71 -41.69
N GLN A 322 2.01 -33.40 -41.95
CA GLN A 322 1.69 -32.69 -43.20
C GLN A 322 0.44 -33.16 -43.96
N THR A 323 -0.70 -32.47 -43.75
CA THR A 323 -1.65 -32.18 -44.84
C THR A 323 -2.43 -30.90 -44.57
N ILE A 324 -2.58 -30.12 -45.64
CA ILE A 324 -3.07 -28.75 -45.69
C ILE A 324 -4.61 -28.75 -45.72
N ALA A 325 -5.27 -28.16 -44.72
CA ALA A 325 -6.49 -27.34 -44.83
C ALA A 325 -6.97 -26.86 -43.42
N PRO A 326 -7.42 -25.60 -43.27
CA PRO A 326 -7.87 -25.05 -41.99
C PRO A 326 -9.33 -25.43 -41.77
N SER A 327 -9.59 -26.47 -40.99
CA SER A 327 -10.94 -26.72 -40.48
C SER A 327 -11.02 -26.23 -39.03
N ALA A 328 -12.01 -25.37 -38.80
CA ALA A 328 -12.30 -24.72 -37.54
C ALA A 328 -12.66 -25.76 -36.47
N GLY A 329 -11.67 -26.15 -35.70
CA GLY A 329 -11.83 -26.83 -34.43
C GLY A 329 -10.63 -26.46 -33.59
N THR A 330 -10.80 -25.53 -32.66
CA THR A 330 -9.78 -25.27 -31.65
C THR A 330 -9.68 -26.54 -30.82
N THR A 331 -8.78 -27.46 -31.20
CA THR A 331 -8.55 -28.68 -30.45
C THR A 331 -8.30 -28.28 -29.00
N VAL A 332 -8.97 -28.91 -28.04
CA VAL A 332 -8.86 -28.61 -26.60
C VAL A 332 -7.39 -28.47 -26.17
N TYR A 333 -6.50 -29.22 -26.81
CA TYR A 333 -5.05 -29.12 -26.70
C TYR A 333 -4.48 -27.70 -26.97
N HIS A 334 -4.89 -27.03 -28.05
CA HIS A 334 -4.45 -25.66 -28.37
C HIS A 334 -4.94 -24.65 -27.32
N LEU A 335 -6.18 -24.82 -26.82
CA LEU A 335 -6.72 -23.98 -25.73
C LEU A 335 -5.93 -24.15 -24.43
N LEU A 336 -5.57 -25.40 -24.09
CA LEU A 336 -4.74 -25.69 -22.91
C LEU A 336 -3.32 -25.14 -23.06
N GLN A 337 -2.73 -25.24 -24.25
CA GLN A 337 -1.40 -24.70 -24.54
C GLN A 337 -1.37 -23.16 -24.47
N ASP A 338 -2.38 -22.49 -25.03
CA ASP A 338 -2.53 -21.03 -24.94
C ASP A 338 -2.74 -20.59 -23.48
N GLN A 339 -3.55 -21.32 -22.72
CA GLN A 339 -3.78 -21.02 -21.30
C GLN A 339 -2.49 -21.19 -20.49
N ALA A 340 -1.71 -22.25 -20.72
CA ALA A 340 -0.45 -22.50 -20.03
C ALA A 340 0.59 -21.41 -20.31
N LYS A 341 0.75 -21.00 -21.58
CA LYS A 341 1.63 -19.88 -21.95
C LYS A 341 1.22 -18.58 -21.28
N ARG A 342 -0.08 -18.26 -21.28
CA ARG A 342 -0.62 -17.07 -20.61
C ARG A 342 -0.34 -17.10 -19.10
N LEU A 343 -0.53 -18.24 -18.43
CA LEU A 343 -0.24 -18.37 -17.00
C LEU A 343 1.24 -18.19 -16.68
N GLN A 344 2.14 -18.71 -17.52
CA GLN A 344 3.58 -18.52 -17.33
C GLN A 344 3.97 -17.03 -17.44
N GLN A 345 3.50 -16.34 -18.48
CA GLN A 345 3.75 -14.91 -18.66
C GLN A 345 3.25 -14.07 -17.48
N LEU A 346 2.01 -14.34 -17.03
CA LEU A 346 1.46 -13.67 -15.85
C LEU A 346 2.27 -13.96 -14.58
N SER A 347 2.80 -15.18 -14.42
CA SER A 347 3.65 -15.54 -13.29
C SER A 347 4.96 -14.77 -13.30
N ASP A 348 5.60 -14.62 -14.45
CA ASP A 348 6.88 -13.91 -14.60
C ASP A 348 6.69 -12.41 -14.32
N GLU A 349 5.65 -11.80 -14.88
CA GLU A 349 5.28 -10.39 -14.63
C GLU A 349 4.90 -10.14 -13.16
N LEU A 350 4.19 -11.09 -12.53
CA LEU A 350 3.87 -11.01 -11.10
C LEU A 350 5.12 -11.11 -10.23
N ALA A 351 6.09 -11.95 -10.58
CA ALA A 351 7.33 -12.09 -9.82
C ALA A 351 8.11 -10.76 -9.80
N GLU A 352 8.22 -10.09 -10.94
CA GLU A 352 8.85 -8.77 -11.06
C GLU A 352 8.10 -7.72 -10.24
N ALA A 353 6.77 -7.61 -10.39
CA ALA A 353 5.96 -6.65 -9.64
C ALA A 353 5.99 -6.89 -8.12
N ARG A 354 6.13 -8.15 -7.68
CA ARG A 354 6.19 -8.53 -6.26
C ARG A 354 7.55 -8.35 -5.64
N GLN A 355 8.63 -8.19 -6.40
CA GLN A 355 9.98 -8.08 -5.83
C GLN A 355 10.06 -6.92 -4.82
N ALA A 356 9.56 -5.74 -5.18
CA ALA A 356 9.51 -4.58 -4.29
C ALA A 356 8.67 -4.84 -3.01
N LEU A 357 7.59 -5.63 -3.12
CA LEU A 357 6.80 -6.06 -1.96
C LEU A 357 7.62 -7.02 -1.08
N THR A 358 8.29 -8.01 -1.66
CA THR A 358 9.09 -8.97 -0.87
C THR A 358 10.23 -8.31 -0.11
N GLU A 359 10.92 -7.36 -0.74
CA GLU A 359 11.98 -6.57 -0.11
C GLU A 359 11.44 -5.77 1.08
N ARG A 360 10.26 -5.17 0.94
CA ARG A 360 9.59 -4.46 2.04
C ARG A 360 9.16 -5.40 3.16
N LYS A 361 8.61 -6.58 2.86
CA LYS A 361 8.25 -7.58 3.89
C LYS A 361 9.43 -7.98 4.75
N LEU A 362 10.58 -8.21 4.12
CA LEU A 362 11.80 -8.54 4.85
C LEU A 362 12.20 -7.39 5.79
N LEU A 363 12.11 -6.15 5.32
CA LEU A 363 12.41 -4.98 6.15
C LEU A 363 11.42 -4.81 7.31
N GLU A 364 10.12 -4.87 7.06
CA GLU A 364 9.10 -4.74 8.12
C GLU A 364 9.17 -5.88 9.12
N ARG A 365 9.39 -7.11 8.66
CA ARG A 365 9.57 -8.27 9.54
C ARG A 365 10.83 -8.14 10.39
N ALA A 366 11.94 -7.70 9.80
CA ALA A 366 13.17 -7.47 10.56
C ALA A 366 12.98 -6.36 11.61
N LYS A 367 12.31 -5.26 11.25
CA LYS A 367 11.96 -4.21 12.21
C LYS A 367 11.06 -4.74 13.33
N GLY A 368 9.98 -5.44 13.00
CA GLY A 368 9.04 -6.02 13.96
C GLY A 368 9.73 -6.99 14.94
N LEU A 369 10.63 -7.84 14.45
CA LEU A 369 11.43 -8.73 15.30
C LEU A 369 12.39 -7.96 16.21
N LEU A 370 13.03 -6.89 15.72
CA LEU A 370 13.87 -6.01 16.53
C LEU A 370 13.06 -5.25 17.60
N MET A 371 11.87 -4.77 17.25
CA MET A 371 10.95 -4.13 18.19
C MET A 371 10.53 -5.12 19.29
N GLN A 372 10.19 -6.36 18.92
CA GLN A 372 9.74 -7.39 19.87
C GLN A 372 10.87 -7.90 20.78
N HIS A 373 12.04 -8.21 20.24
CA HIS A 373 13.14 -8.81 21.01
C HIS A 373 14.04 -7.78 21.71
N ARG A 374 14.15 -6.56 21.19
CA ARG A 374 15.03 -5.52 21.73
C ARG A 374 14.28 -4.31 22.29
N GLN A 375 12.95 -4.34 22.31
CA GLN A 375 12.09 -3.24 22.79
C GLN A 375 12.43 -1.89 22.14
N LEU A 376 12.90 -1.94 20.90
CA LEU A 376 13.25 -0.75 20.13
C LEU A 376 11.98 -0.12 19.58
N THR A 377 11.99 1.20 19.43
CA THR A 377 10.99 1.87 18.60
C THR A 377 11.21 1.50 17.13
N GLU A 378 10.18 1.63 16.30
CA GLU A 378 10.29 1.34 14.86
C GLU A 378 11.48 2.06 14.20
N GLU A 379 11.72 3.29 14.63
CA GLU A 379 12.82 4.11 14.13
C GLU A 379 14.20 3.63 14.58
N GLN A 380 14.33 3.20 15.84
CA GLN A 380 15.58 2.63 16.36
C GLN A 380 15.90 1.30 15.66
N ALA A 381 14.88 0.47 15.43
CA ALA A 381 15.02 -0.77 14.67
C ALA A 381 15.48 -0.50 13.23
N TYR A 382 14.91 0.50 12.56
CA TYR A 382 15.33 0.90 11.21
C TYR A 382 16.76 1.46 11.18
N ARG A 383 17.12 2.30 12.15
CA ARG A 383 18.49 2.87 12.27
C ARG A 383 19.51 1.75 12.42
N GLN A 384 19.24 0.78 13.30
CA GLN A 384 20.11 -0.36 13.51
C GLN A 384 20.29 -1.22 12.25
N LEU A 385 19.21 -1.51 11.51
CA LEU A 385 19.30 -2.23 10.24
C LEU A 385 20.18 -1.48 9.23
N ARG A 386 20.08 -0.15 9.19
CA ARG A 386 20.87 0.69 8.30
C ARG A 386 22.35 0.76 8.70
N GLU A 387 22.64 0.91 9.99
CA GLU A 387 24.00 0.89 10.53
C GLU A 387 24.67 -0.45 10.20
N SER A 388 23.99 -1.57 10.45
CA SER A 388 24.49 -2.88 10.08
C SER A 388 24.66 -3.06 8.56
N ALA A 389 23.81 -2.44 7.73
CA ALA A 389 23.98 -2.44 6.27
C ALA A 389 25.20 -1.62 5.80
N MET A 390 25.47 -0.49 6.46
CA MET A 390 26.66 0.33 6.21
C MET A 390 27.95 -0.36 6.67
N GLU A 391 27.95 -0.96 7.86
CA GLU A 391 29.10 -1.69 8.40
C GLU A 391 29.46 -2.94 7.56
N SER A 392 28.45 -3.60 7.00
CA SER A 392 28.64 -4.82 6.20
C SER A 392 28.75 -4.59 4.69
N ASN A 393 28.61 -3.34 4.19
CA ASN A 393 28.54 -3.01 2.76
C ASN A 393 27.52 -3.88 1.99
N GLN A 394 26.35 -4.12 2.59
CA GLN A 394 25.28 -4.92 1.96
C GLN A 394 24.02 -4.09 1.74
N THR A 395 23.15 -4.56 0.85
CA THR A 395 21.83 -3.97 0.69
C THR A 395 21.02 -4.13 1.98
N LEU A 396 20.13 -3.17 2.24
CA LEU A 396 19.29 -3.17 3.44
C LEU A 396 18.44 -4.44 3.55
N THR A 397 18.03 -4.99 2.41
CA THR A 397 17.25 -6.24 2.29
C THR A 397 18.05 -7.47 2.69
N ALA A 398 19.32 -7.56 2.28
CA ALA A 398 20.21 -8.66 2.67
C ALA A 398 20.50 -8.65 4.17
N VAL A 399 20.69 -7.47 4.78
CA VAL A 399 20.86 -7.36 6.24
C VAL A 399 19.58 -7.70 6.98
N ALA A 400 18.43 -7.24 6.50
CA ALA A 400 17.14 -7.60 7.08
C ALA A 400 16.93 -9.12 7.11
N GLN A 401 17.29 -9.81 6.03
CA GLN A 401 17.22 -11.27 5.95
C GLN A 401 18.15 -11.95 6.96
N LYS A 402 19.41 -11.50 7.07
CA LYS A 402 20.36 -12.00 8.09
C LYS A 402 19.88 -11.78 9.52
N VAL A 403 19.27 -10.63 9.80
CA VAL A 403 18.71 -10.33 11.14
C VAL A 403 17.54 -11.24 11.45
N ILE A 404 16.65 -11.50 10.48
CA ILE A 404 15.55 -12.45 10.63
C ILE A 404 16.08 -13.85 10.93
N GLU A 405 17.08 -14.31 10.17
CA GLU A 405 17.71 -15.62 10.37
C GLU A 405 18.36 -15.73 11.76
N ALA A 406 19.14 -14.71 12.16
CA ALA A 406 19.79 -14.68 13.46
C ALA A 406 18.79 -14.72 14.63
N ILE A 407 17.71 -13.94 14.55
CA ILE A 407 16.69 -13.90 15.61
C ILE A 407 15.86 -15.19 15.64
N ASN A 408 15.50 -15.75 14.47
CA ASN A 408 14.81 -17.04 14.42
C ASN A 408 15.66 -18.17 15.01
N HIS A 409 16.98 -18.17 14.79
CA HIS A 409 17.89 -19.14 15.42
C HIS A 409 17.94 -19.01 16.95
N ILE A 410 17.82 -17.78 17.48
CA ILE A 410 17.76 -17.52 18.92
C ILE A 410 16.43 -17.99 19.52
N SER A 411 15.33 -17.86 18.78
CA SER A 411 13.98 -18.30 19.21
C SER A 411 13.75 -19.81 19.11
N VAL A 412 14.56 -20.55 18.33
CA VAL A 412 14.50 -22.03 18.25
C VAL A 412 15.43 -22.70 19.29
N SER A 413 16.38 -21.96 19.88
CA SER A 413 17.29 -22.48 20.92
C SER A 413 16.83 -22.18 22.36
N LYS A 414 15.63 -21.65 22.54
CA LYS A 414 14.91 -21.52 23.82
C LYS A 414 13.67 -22.39 23.78
#